data_AF-A0A0Q7HUL9-F1
#
_entry.id   AF-A0A0Q7HUL9-F1
#
_cell.length_a   1.000
_cell.length_b   1.000
_cell.length_c   1.000
_cell.angle_alpha   90.00
_cell.angle_beta   90.00
_cell.angle_gamma   90.00
#
_symmetry.space_group_name_H-M   'P 1'
#
loop_
_entity.id
_entity.type
_entity.pdbx_description
1 polymer ?
#
loop_
_entity_poly.entity_id
_entity_poly.type
_entity_poly.pdbx_seq_one_letter_code
_entity_poly.pdbx_strand_id
1 'polypeptide(L)'
;MTCIVGVVEKGKVWIGGDSAGVAGYDLMVRSDPKVFRNGDFVMGYTSSFRMGQLLAHRFQPPKRHADQDVYVYMVTSFVDALRQCFKDGGYASKENEREQGGQFLVGYEGRLFEIGGDYQVGENLDGYAACGCGGSIALGALHATSSECPTDRIRSALSASERHNAGVRGPFVVIGPEDKAKALA
;
A
#
# COMPACT_ATOMS: atom_id res chain seq x y z
N MET A 1 -7.60 -10.35 3.13
CA MET A 1 -8.42 -10.31 1.90
C MET A 1 -8.44 -8.88 1.39
N THR A 2 -7.63 -8.57 0.39
CA THR A 2 -7.44 -7.22 -0.16
C THR A 2 -6.78 -7.32 -1.54
N CYS A 3 -6.96 -6.30 -2.37
CA CYS A 3 -6.04 -5.99 -3.47
C CYS A 3 -5.62 -4.52 -3.39
N ILE A 4 -4.32 -4.27 -3.27
CA ILE A 4 -3.70 -2.96 -3.44
C ILE A 4 -2.85 -3.01 -4.70
N VAL A 5 -2.91 -1.95 -5.51
CA VAL A 5 -2.20 -1.83 -6.77
C VAL A 5 -1.50 -0.49 -6.81
N GLY A 6 -0.23 -0.46 -7.22
CA GLY A 6 0.53 0.76 -7.44
C GLY A 6 1.05 0.83 -8.87
N VAL A 7 1.04 2.02 -9.46
CA VAL A 7 1.61 2.31 -10.78
C VAL A 7 2.48 3.55 -10.70
N VAL A 8 3.65 3.49 -11.33
CA VAL A 8 4.57 4.60 -11.53
C VAL A 8 4.50 5.03 -12.99
N GLU A 9 4.29 6.32 -13.23
CA GLU A 9 4.40 6.91 -14.55
C GLU A 9 5.04 8.29 -14.45
N LYS A 10 6.11 8.53 -15.22
CA LYS A 10 6.80 9.83 -15.29
C LYS A 10 7.20 10.39 -13.91
N GLY A 11 7.73 9.52 -13.04
CA GLY A 11 8.16 9.90 -11.68
C GLY A 11 7.01 10.29 -10.74
N LYS A 12 5.79 9.87 -11.06
CA LYS A 12 4.59 10.06 -10.23
C LYS A 12 4.03 8.68 -9.87
N VAL A 13 3.45 8.57 -8.67
CA VAL A 13 2.91 7.31 -8.16
C VAL A 13 1.41 7.43 -7.92
N TRP A 14 0.68 6.42 -8.38
CA TRP A 14 -0.73 6.20 -8.09
C TRP A 14 -0.85 4.90 -7.32
N ILE A 15 -1.72 4.88 -6.31
CA ILE A 15 -2.09 3.65 -5.61
C ILE A 15 -3.61 3.55 -5.60
N GLY A 16 -4.12 2.36 -5.88
CA GLY A 16 -5.53 2.02 -5.70
C GLY A 16 -5.74 0.80 -4.85
N GLY A 17 -6.92 0.70 -4.27
CA GLY A 17 -7.28 -0.39 -3.38
C GLY A 17 -8.77 -0.67 -3.35
N ASP A 18 -9.08 -1.91 -2.99
CA ASP A 18 -10.45 -2.37 -2.77
C ASP A 18 -10.97 -1.98 -1.37
N SER A 19 -12.26 -2.22 -1.14
CA SER A 19 -12.98 -1.86 0.09
C SER A 19 -13.50 -3.07 0.88
N ALA A 20 -13.09 -4.31 0.56
CA ALA A 20 -13.54 -5.48 1.30
C ALA A 20 -12.94 -5.54 2.72
N GLY A 21 -13.77 -5.79 3.72
CA GLY A 21 -13.37 -6.33 5.02
C GLY A 21 -13.91 -7.75 5.13
N VAL A 22 -13.03 -8.74 5.30
CA VAL A 22 -13.42 -10.15 5.37
C VAL A 22 -13.05 -10.75 6.71
N ALA A 23 -13.98 -11.46 7.33
CA ALA A 23 -13.79 -12.24 8.55
C ALA A 23 -14.42 -13.63 8.35
N GLY A 24 -13.59 -14.68 8.30
CA GLY A 24 -14.08 -16.01 7.91
C GLY A 24 -14.68 -15.99 6.50
N TYR A 25 -15.96 -16.30 6.39
CA TYR A 25 -16.73 -16.27 5.13
C TYR A 25 -17.55 -14.99 4.95
N ASP A 26 -17.58 -14.11 5.96
CA ASP A 26 -18.36 -12.88 5.92
C ASP A 26 -17.57 -11.76 5.24
N LEU A 27 -18.24 -11.05 4.33
CA LEU A 27 -17.71 -9.89 3.63
C LEU A 27 -18.55 -8.65 3.95
N MET A 28 -17.86 -7.59 4.35
CA MET A 28 -18.42 -6.26 4.51
C MET A 28 -17.70 -5.30 3.58
N VAL A 29 -18.44 -4.39 2.94
CA VAL A 29 -17.83 -3.26 2.24
C VAL A 29 -17.59 -2.14 3.25
N ARG A 30 -16.34 -1.74 3.40
CA ARG A 30 -15.87 -0.79 4.42
C ARG A 30 -15.81 0.62 3.85
N SER A 31 -16.20 1.60 4.66
CA SER A 31 -16.12 3.03 4.29
C SER A 31 -14.75 3.63 4.59
N ASP A 32 -14.01 3.06 5.54
CA ASP A 32 -12.62 3.42 5.82
C ASP A 32 -11.71 2.88 4.69
N PRO A 33 -11.12 3.76 3.87
CA PRO A 33 -10.40 3.36 2.68
C PRO A 33 -9.05 2.73 3.05
N LYS A 34 -8.63 1.75 2.26
CA LYS A 34 -7.32 1.10 2.43
C LYS A 34 -6.16 1.89 1.83
N VAL A 35 -6.46 2.98 1.10
CA VAL A 35 -5.49 3.83 0.42
C VAL A 35 -5.66 5.28 0.86
N PHE A 36 -4.56 5.93 1.19
CA PHE A 36 -4.53 7.30 1.71
C PHE A 36 -3.18 7.96 1.48
N ARG A 37 -3.10 9.24 1.82
CA ARG A 37 -1.83 9.97 1.96
C ARG A 37 -1.49 10.23 3.41
N ASN A 38 -0.21 10.14 3.74
CA ASN A 38 0.36 10.59 5.00
C ASN A 38 1.57 11.47 4.68
N GLY A 39 1.40 12.79 4.73
CA GLY A 39 2.39 13.74 4.22
C GLY A 39 2.68 13.52 2.73
N ASP A 40 3.96 13.40 2.40
CA ASP A 40 4.45 13.20 1.02
C ASP A 40 4.26 11.75 0.51
N PHE A 41 3.84 10.84 1.39
CA PHE A 41 3.67 9.43 1.08
C PHE A 41 2.25 9.14 0.62
N VAL A 42 2.11 8.34 -0.44
CA VAL A 42 0.86 7.64 -0.77
C VAL A 42 1.01 6.19 -0.33
N MET A 43 0.02 5.64 0.38
CA MET A 43 0.11 4.29 0.94
C MET A 43 -1.17 3.50 0.69
N GLY A 44 -1.03 2.18 0.48
CA GLY A 44 -2.16 1.25 0.43
C GLY A 44 -1.82 -0.04 1.16
N TYR A 45 -2.66 -0.45 2.12
CA TYR A 45 -2.36 -1.58 3.03
C TYR A 45 -3.28 -2.79 2.85
N THR A 46 -2.82 -3.95 3.28
CA THR A 46 -3.59 -5.21 3.19
C THR A 46 -3.92 -5.84 4.53
N SER A 47 -2.90 -6.24 5.29
CA SER A 47 -2.97 -7.28 6.32
C SER A 47 -3.98 -7.03 7.44
N SER A 48 -4.11 -5.78 7.90
CA SER A 48 -5.00 -5.43 9.01
C SER A 48 -5.50 -4.00 8.91
N PHE A 49 -6.78 -3.77 9.21
CA PHE A 49 -7.30 -2.42 9.37
C PHE A 49 -6.62 -1.65 10.50
N ARG A 50 -6.19 -2.34 11.57
CA ARG A 50 -5.44 -1.71 12.65
C ARG A 50 -4.09 -1.18 12.18
N MET A 51 -3.39 -1.95 11.34
CA MET A 51 -2.15 -1.51 10.69
C MET A 51 -2.39 -0.25 9.85
N GLY A 52 -3.42 -0.26 9.02
CA GLY A 52 -3.81 0.90 8.20
C GLY A 52 -4.08 2.15 9.02
N GLN A 53 -4.80 2.03 10.13
CA GLN A 53 -5.08 3.14 11.04
C GLN A 53 -3.80 3.70 11.67
N LEU A 54 -2.85 2.84 12.06
CA LEU A 54 -1.56 3.29 12.58
C LEU A 54 -0.77 4.04 11.51
N LEU A 55 -0.69 3.51 10.29
CA LEU A 55 -0.04 4.16 9.16
C LEU A 55 -0.67 5.53 8.82
N ALA A 56 -2.00 5.64 8.88
CA ALA A 56 -2.72 6.84 8.50
C ALA A 56 -2.72 7.93 9.59
N HIS A 57 -2.77 7.53 10.86
CA HIS A 57 -3.10 8.45 11.95
C HIS A 57 -2.04 8.58 13.04
N ARG A 58 -1.07 7.65 13.10
CA ARG A 58 -0.03 7.65 14.14
C ARG A 58 1.37 7.72 13.58
N PHE A 59 1.62 7.09 12.44
CA PHE A 59 2.93 7.02 11.86
C PHE A 59 3.38 8.41 11.41
N GLN A 60 4.56 8.81 11.89
CA GLN A 60 5.21 10.07 11.52
C GLN A 60 6.56 9.70 10.89
N PRO A 61 6.60 9.52 9.55
CA PRO A 61 7.85 9.21 8.87
C PRO A 61 8.89 10.30 9.15
N PRO A 62 10.14 9.95 9.53
CA PRO A 62 11.18 10.94 9.73
C PRO A 62 11.50 11.64 8.41
N LYS A 63 11.89 12.90 8.44
CA LYS A 63 12.31 13.59 7.20
C LYS A 63 13.59 12.97 6.65
N ARG A 64 13.62 12.70 5.36
CA ARG A 64 14.84 12.29 4.65
C ARG A 64 15.79 13.48 4.51
N HIS A 65 17.08 13.25 4.68
CA HIS A 65 18.11 14.22 4.33
C HIS A 65 18.28 14.28 2.81
N ALA A 66 18.40 15.48 2.23
CA ALA A 66 18.37 15.66 0.78
C ALA A 66 19.45 14.87 0.02
N ASP A 67 20.60 14.66 0.64
CA ASP A 67 21.77 13.90 0.15
C ASP A 67 21.68 12.38 0.36
N GLN A 68 20.71 11.90 1.16
CA GLN A 68 20.51 10.47 1.41
C GLN A 68 19.74 9.83 0.25
N ASP A 69 20.25 8.73 -0.33
CA ASP A 69 19.48 7.97 -1.33
C ASP A 69 18.11 7.52 -0.76
N VAL A 70 17.08 7.59 -1.60
CA VAL A 70 15.71 7.31 -1.20
C VAL A 70 15.55 5.85 -0.75
N TYR A 71 16.18 4.89 -1.43
CA TYR A 71 16.08 3.48 -1.02
C TYR A 71 16.80 3.26 0.30
N VAL A 72 17.99 3.84 0.49
CA VAL A 72 18.70 3.79 1.78
C VAL A 72 17.85 4.38 2.91
N TYR A 73 17.16 5.50 2.68
CA TYR A 73 16.20 6.06 3.63
C TYR A 73 15.05 5.10 3.95
N MET A 74 14.46 4.48 2.92
CA MET A 74 13.34 3.55 3.07
C MET A 74 13.74 2.33 3.92
N VAL A 75 14.93 1.75 3.70
CA VAL A 75 15.38 0.54 4.43
C VAL A 75 15.91 0.83 5.84
N THR A 76 16.21 2.11 6.16
CA THR A 76 16.74 2.52 7.46
C THR A 76 15.71 3.34 8.23
N SER A 77 15.80 4.67 8.16
CA SER A 77 15.03 5.61 8.99
C SER A 77 13.53 5.40 8.88
N PHE A 78 13.01 5.12 7.68
CA PHE A 78 11.59 4.87 7.48
C PHE A 78 11.15 3.57 8.17
N VAL A 79 11.83 2.44 7.90
CA VAL A 79 11.51 1.14 8.49
C VAL A 79 11.68 1.15 10.00
N ASP A 80 12.73 1.78 10.54
CA ASP A 80 12.92 1.87 12.00
C ASP A 80 11.79 2.63 12.69
N ALA A 81 11.37 3.77 12.12
CA ALA A 81 10.23 4.53 12.63
C ALA A 81 8.91 3.76 12.49
N LEU A 82 8.73 3.02 11.38
CA LEU A 82 7.57 2.19 11.12
C LEU A 82 7.44 1.06 12.16
N ARG A 83 8.53 0.33 12.40
CA ARG A 83 8.61 -0.73 13.40
C ARG A 83 8.23 -0.23 14.78
N GLN A 84 8.81 0.90 15.19
CA GLN A 84 8.49 1.54 16.46
C GLN A 84 7.01 1.96 16.54
N CYS A 85 6.46 2.55 15.46
CA CYS A 85 5.04 2.90 15.39
C CYS A 85 4.12 1.69 15.56
N PHE A 86 4.44 0.55 14.93
CA PHE A 86 3.65 -0.68 15.07
C PHE A 86 3.78 -1.29 16.46
N LYS A 87 4.97 -1.25 17.06
CA LYS A 87 5.21 -1.71 18.43
C LYS A 87 4.40 -0.88 19.43
N ASP A 88 4.54 0.45 19.39
CA ASP A 88 3.80 1.34 20.30
C ASP A 88 2.30 1.33 20.02
N GLY A 89 1.92 0.99 18.79
CA GLY A 89 0.55 0.80 18.30
C GLY A 89 -0.14 -0.47 18.76
N GLY A 90 0.60 -1.41 19.35
CA GLY A 90 0.12 -2.74 19.73
C GLY A 90 -0.21 -3.63 18.52
N TYR A 91 0.41 -3.38 17.37
CA TYR A 91 0.22 -4.17 16.15
C TYR A 91 1.39 -5.10 15.86
N ALA A 92 2.63 -4.70 16.18
CA ALA A 92 3.79 -5.55 15.94
C ALA A 92 3.66 -6.87 16.72
N SER A 93 3.90 -7.99 16.04
CA SER A 93 3.94 -9.31 16.65
C SER A 93 5.36 -9.89 16.58
N LYS A 94 5.67 -10.84 17.47
CA LYS A 94 6.97 -11.52 17.47
C LYS A 94 6.76 -13.02 17.48
N GLU A 95 7.44 -13.71 16.59
CA GLU A 95 7.45 -15.18 16.53
C GLU A 95 8.90 -15.63 16.34
N ASN A 96 9.37 -16.57 17.17
CA ASN A 96 10.76 -17.06 17.13
C ASN A 96 11.80 -15.92 17.11
N GLU A 97 11.59 -14.91 17.96
CA GLU A 97 12.40 -13.70 18.08
C GLU A 97 12.43 -12.78 16.84
N ARG A 98 11.62 -13.05 15.82
CA ARG A 98 11.48 -12.21 14.63
C ARG A 98 10.22 -11.35 14.73
N GLU A 99 10.40 -10.05 14.57
CA GLU A 99 9.31 -9.08 14.55
C GLU A 99 8.62 -9.12 13.20
N GLN A 100 7.29 -9.06 13.22
CA GLN A 100 6.44 -9.00 12.03
C GLN A 100 5.50 -7.79 12.13
N GLY A 101 5.17 -7.22 10.98
CA GLY A 101 4.19 -6.17 10.82
C GLY A 101 3.09 -6.60 9.86
N GLY A 102 3.16 -6.14 8.63
CA GLY A 102 2.20 -6.49 7.58
C GLY A 102 2.65 -5.96 6.23
N GLN A 103 1.86 -6.22 5.20
CA GLN A 103 2.20 -5.87 3.83
C GLN A 103 1.42 -4.66 3.32
N PHE A 104 2.13 -3.74 2.67
CA PHE A 104 1.57 -2.56 2.05
C PHE A 104 2.46 -2.04 0.91
N LEU A 105 1.86 -1.24 0.03
CA LEU A 105 2.59 -0.45 -0.96
C LEU A 105 2.74 0.99 -0.47
N VAL A 106 3.87 1.61 -0.77
CA VAL A 106 4.15 3.02 -0.47
C VAL A 106 4.82 3.70 -1.65
N GLY A 107 4.24 4.81 -2.09
CA GLY A 107 4.84 5.73 -3.04
C GLY A 107 5.51 6.88 -2.32
N TYR A 108 6.77 7.15 -2.65
CA TYR A 108 7.55 8.26 -2.09
C TYR A 108 8.57 8.75 -3.12
N GLU A 109 8.67 10.08 -3.30
CA GLU A 109 9.59 10.72 -4.26
C GLU A 109 9.60 10.08 -5.67
N GLY A 110 8.41 9.76 -6.18
CA GLY A 110 8.24 9.19 -7.52
C GLY A 110 8.59 7.70 -7.65
N ARG A 111 8.94 7.04 -6.55
CA ARG A 111 9.28 5.61 -6.48
C ARG A 111 8.20 4.84 -5.74
N LEU A 112 7.98 3.59 -6.13
CA LEU A 112 6.97 2.70 -5.55
C LEU A 112 7.68 1.53 -4.86
N PHE A 113 7.45 1.42 -3.55
CA PHE A 113 8.04 0.37 -2.73
C PHE A 113 6.96 -0.58 -2.22
N GLU A 114 7.32 -1.85 -2.11
CA GLU A 114 6.57 -2.87 -1.37
C GLU A 114 7.26 -3.09 -0.03
N ILE A 115 6.51 -2.94 1.06
CA ILE A 115 6.98 -3.27 2.40
C ILE A 115 6.42 -4.64 2.78
N GLY A 116 7.31 -5.58 3.06
CA GLY A 116 6.97 -6.94 3.46
C GLY A 116 6.61 -7.07 4.93
N GLY A 117 6.05 -8.22 5.29
CA GLY A 117 5.63 -8.52 6.67
C GLY A 117 6.81 -8.60 7.66
N ASP A 118 8.01 -8.84 7.18
CA ASP A 118 9.29 -8.83 7.90
C ASP A 118 10.03 -7.49 7.80
N TYR A 119 9.34 -6.43 7.33
CA TYR A 119 9.87 -5.10 7.07
C TYR A 119 10.90 -5.00 5.94
N GLN A 120 11.05 -6.04 5.10
CA GLN A 120 11.83 -5.89 3.87
C GLN A 120 11.24 -4.78 2.98
N VAL A 121 12.11 -4.11 2.22
CA VAL A 121 11.72 -3.09 1.24
C VAL A 121 12.07 -3.62 -0.14
N GLY A 122 11.05 -3.80 -0.97
CA GLY A 122 11.20 -4.15 -2.38
C GLY A 122 10.88 -2.97 -3.28
N GLU A 123 11.51 -2.89 -4.44
CA GLU A 123 11.17 -1.97 -5.53
C GLU A 123 11.23 -2.75 -6.85
N ASN A 124 10.12 -2.77 -7.59
CA ASN A 124 10.03 -3.52 -8.83
C ASN A 124 10.44 -2.66 -10.02
N LEU A 125 11.18 -3.26 -10.96
CA LEU A 125 11.64 -2.60 -12.19
C LEU A 125 10.50 -2.28 -13.17
N ASP A 126 9.39 -3.00 -13.11
CA ASP A 126 8.29 -2.89 -14.07
C ASP A 126 7.48 -1.59 -13.95
N GLY A 127 7.73 -0.78 -12.92
CA GLY A 127 6.98 0.44 -12.66
C GLY A 127 5.55 0.20 -12.17
N TYR A 128 5.24 -1.01 -11.70
CA TYR A 128 4.00 -1.33 -11.00
C TYR A 128 4.22 -2.43 -9.96
N ALA A 129 3.34 -2.49 -8.97
CA ALA A 129 3.32 -3.53 -7.95
C ALA A 129 1.90 -3.79 -7.49
N ALA A 130 1.65 -4.96 -6.89
CA ALA A 130 0.39 -5.27 -6.25
C ALA A 130 0.61 -6.19 -5.05
N CYS A 131 -0.18 -6.00 -3.99
CA CYS A 131 -0.12 -6.87 -2.82
C CYS A 131 -1.52 -7.24 -2.31
N GLY A 132 -1.57 -8.25 -1.44
CA GLY A 132 -2.81 -8.87 -0.97
C GLY A 132 -3.23 -10.06 -1.84
N CYS A 133 -4.32 -10.72 -1.47
CA CYS A 133 -4.77 -11.95 -2.11
C CYS A 133 -5.17 -11.76 -3.58
N GLY A 134 -5.57 -10.55 -3.99
CA GLY A 134 -5.82 -10.22 -5.40
C GLY A 134 -4.57 -9.83 -6.20
N GLY A 135 -3.38 -9.81 -5.59
CA GLY A 135 -2.17 -9.25 -6.17
C GLY A 135 -1.77 -9.90 -7.50
N SER A 136 -1.75 -11.23 -7.58
CA SER A 136 -1.34 -11.94 -8.80
C SER A 136 -2.24 -11.69 -10.01
N ILE A 137 -3.56 -11.60 -9.79
CA ILE A 137 -4.54 -11.25 -10.83
C ILE A 137 -4.31 -9.80 -11.29
N ALA A 138 -4.14 -8.88 -10.34
CA ALA A 138 -3.85 -7.49 -10.64
C ALA A 138 -2.55 -7.32 -11.44
N LEU A 139 -1.47 -8.02 -11.10
CA LEU A 139 -0.20 -7.96 -11.84
C LEU A 139 -0.38 -8.39 -13.30
N GLY A 140 -1.14 -9.46 -13.56
CA GLY A 140 -1.45 -9.89 -14.93
C GLY A 140 -2.22 -8.81 -15.72
N ALA A 141 -3.22 -8.19 -15.11
CA ALA A 141 -3.97 -7.10 -15.72
C ALA A 141 -3.11 -5.85 -15.96
N LEU A 142 -2.24 -5.48 -15.02
CA LEU A 142 -1.31 -4.34 -15.15
C LEU A 142 -0.31 -4.52 -16.29
N HIS A 143 0.17 -5.76 -16.48
CA HIS A 143 1.03 -6.11 -17.60
C HIS A 143 0.29 -5.94 -18.94
N ALA A 144 -0.94 -6.44 -19.03
CA ALA A 144 -1.75 -6.39 -20.25
C ALA A 144 -2.23 -4.97 -20.62
N THR A 145 -2.31 -4.06 -19.64
CA THR A 145 -2.85 -2.69 -19.81
C THR A 145 -1.75 -1.62 -19.88
N SER A 146 -0.52 -1.98 -20.24
CA SER A 146 0.65 -1.07 -20.22
C SER A 146 0.51 0.20 -21.07
N SER A 147 -0.41 0.23 -22.05
CA SER A 147 -0.70 1.41 -22.89
C SER A 147 -1.77 2.35 -22.35
N GLU A 148 -2.48 1.96 -21.29
CA GLU A 148 -3.55 2.76 -20.68
C GLU A 148 -2.98 3.78 -19.68
N CYS A 149 -3.79 4.80 -19.33
CA CYS A 149 -3.37 5.75 -18.31
C CYS A 149 -3.34 5.09 -16.91
N PRO A 150 -2.53 5.59 -15.95
CA PRO A 150 -2.33 4.93 -14.66
C PRO A 150 -3.61 4.62 -13.88
N THR A 151 -4.60 5.52 -13.93
CA THR A 151 -5.86 5.33 -13.20
C THR A 151 -6.70 4.21 -13.82
N ASP A 152 -6.74 4.11 -15.15
CA ASP A 152 -7.48 3.06 -15.85
C ASP A 152 -6.82 1.71 -15.64
N ARG A 153 -5.48 1.65 -15.72
CA ARG A 153 -4.70 0.44 -15.38
C ARG A 153 -5.03 -0.09 -14.00
N ILE A 154 -5.04 0.78 -12.99
CA ILE A 154 -5.38 0.44 -11.61
C ILE A 154 -6.83 -0.07 -11.51
N ARG A 155 -7.78 0.61 -12.16
CA ARG A 155 -9.20 0.21 -12.12
C ARG A 155 -9.43 -1.13 -12.82
N SER A 156 -8.81 -1.35 -13.97
CA SER A 156 -8.83 -2.62 -14.71
C SER A 156 -8.25 -3.75 -13.85
N ALA A 157 -7.11 -3.51 -13.19
CA ALA A 157 -6.49 -4.48 -12.31
C ALA A 157 -7.37 -4.84 -11.09
N LEU A 158 -7.93 -3.84 -10.41
CA LEU A 158 -8.83 -4.07 -9.27
C LEU A 158 -10.14 -4.76 -9.71
N SER A 159 -10.68 -4.40 -10.87
CA SER A 159 -11.88 -5.04 -11.44
C SER A 159 -11.63 -6.50 -11.80
N ALA A 160 -10.48 -6.81 -12.40
CA ALA A 160 -10.10 -8.19 -12.69
C ALA A 160 -9.95 -9.00 -11.39
N SER A 161 -9.29 -8.41 -10.39
CA SER A 161 -9.14 -9.03 -9.06
C SER A 161 -10.47 -9.26 -8.37
N GLU A 162 -11.40 -8.31 -8.39
CA GLU A 162 -12.76 -8.47 -7.84
C GLU A 162 -13.51 -9.63 -8.52
N ARG A 163 -13.39 -9.76 -9.85
CA ARG A 163 -14.09 -10.81 -10.59
C ARG A 163 -13.61 -12.22 -10.23
N HIS A 164 -12.34 -12.36 -9.88
CA HIS A 164 -11.65 -13.65 -9.76
C HIS A 164 -11.11 -13.95 -8.35
N ASN A 165 -11.27 -13.04 -7.39
CA ASN A 165 -10.86 -13.22 -6.00
C ASN A 165 -11.98 -12.86 -5.04
N ALA A 166 -12.43 -13.82 -4.24
CA ALA A 166 -13.52 -13.63 -3.27
C ALA A 166 -13.23 -12.59 -2.18
N GLY A 167 -11.94 -12.25 -1.98
CA GLY A 167 -11.49 -11.30 -0.98
C GLY A 167 -11.34 -9.85 -1.47
N VAL A 168 -11.79 -9.54 -2.69
CA VAL A 168 -11.64 -8.22 -3.31
C VAL A 168 -13.01 -7.68 -3.67
N ARG A 169 -13.34 -6.47 -3.21
CA ARG A 169 -14.62 -5.84 -3.53
C ARG A 169 -14.51 -4.33 -3.63
N GLY A 170 -15.18 -3.76 -4.63
CA GLY A 170 -15.43 -2.35 -4.75
C GLY A 170 -16.32 -1.80 -3.62
N PRO A 171 -16.47 -0.48 -3.55
CA PRO A 171 -15.93 0.50 -4.49
C PRO A 171 -14.39 0.58 -4.43
N PHE A 172 -13.78 0.93 -5.56
CA PHE A 172 -12.33 1.11 -5.63
C PHE A 172 -11.95 2.56 -5.36
N VAL A 173 -10.99 2.76 -4.46
CA VAL A 173 -10.38 4.06 -4.20
C VAL A 173 -9.06 4.12 -4.94
N VAL A 174 -8.80 5.23 -5.64
CA VAL A 174 -7.53 5.51 -6.31
C VAL A 174 -7.06 6.87 -5.83
N ILE A 175 -5.80 6.93 -5.40
CA ILE A 175 -5.12 8.16 -4.98
C ILE A 175 -3.94 8.38 -5.91
N GLY A 176 -3.88 9.57 -6.48
CA GLY A 176 -2.83 10.02 -7.37
C GLY A 176 -2.11 11.28 -6.88
N PRO A 177 -1.22 11.83 -7.72
CA PRO A 177 -0.35 12.97 -7.41
C PRO A 177 -1.07 14.26 -6.99
N GLU A 178 -2.26 14.51 -7.55
CA GLU A 178 -3.02 15.75 -7.31
C GLU A 178 -3.92 15.67 -6.06
N ASP A 179 -4.13 14.47 -5.53
CA ASP A 179 -4.94 14.27 -4.32
C ASP A 179 -4.17 14.78 -3.10
N LYS A 180 -4.84 15.53 -2.22
CA LYS A 180 -4.23 16.05 -1.00
C LYS A 180 -4.43 15.08 0.16
N ALA A 181 -3.48 15.06 1.10
CA ALA A 181 -3.71 14.44 2.40
C ALA A 181 -4.93 15.11 3.04
N LYS A 182 -5.91 14.31 3.49
CA LYS A 182 -7.00 14.85 4.29
C LYS A 182 -6.41 15.35 5.59
N ALA A 183 -6.75 16.59 5.98
CA ALA A 183 -6.40 17.09 7.30
C ALA A 183 -6.98 16.12 8.32
N LEU A 184 -6.11 15.57 9.18
CA LEU A 184 -6.55 14.80 10.34
C LEU A 184 -7.27 15.79 11.25
N ALA A 185 -8.58 15.59 11.41
CA ALA A 185 -9.41 16.37 12.33
C ALA A 185 -9.06 16.05 13.79
#